data_AF-A0A660PR84-F1
#
_entry.id   AF-A0A660PR84-F1
#
_cell.length_a   1.000
_cell.length_b   1.000
_cell.length_c   1.000
_cell.angle_alpha   90.00
_cell.angle_beta   90.00
_cell.angle_gamma   90.00
#
_symmetry.space_group_name_H-M   'P 1'
#
loop_
_entity.id
_entity.type
_entity.pdbx_description
1 polymer ?
#
loop_
_entity_poly.entity_id
_entity_poly.type
_entity_poly.pdbx_seq_one_letter_code
_entity_poly.pdbx_strand_id
1 'polypeptide(L)'
;MLSIEQFREITKKELSNIKFKEKSFEELKDTLNDNSLITADSHCNPKTPNLSDFKSNSETGYQRAIFNTKFSHLTFSSGKDKNINWLDLELPVELRNQSRKKCIDLIGKIDDKPIICELKYKPKDSKSNSDRPEYGIFELIIYYYLILCNNEKLNNNKVHHNSKEISDFNWNNIINEKPLLILAANKKYWENWFDKKTYQPCDTRDEILNLVHNLNKKLEINLCLFETNNIDLESDDTKYKGIDVSKEWKQITKI
;
A
#
# COMPACT_ATOMS: atom_id res chain seq x y z
N MET A 1 22.78 -1.16 -1.41
CA MET A 1 21.59 -1.80 -1.97
C MET A 1 21.72 -3.27 -1.68
N LEU A 2 20.81 -3.80 -0.90
CA LEU A 2 20.75 -5.23 -0.58
C LEU A 2 20.52 -6.06 -1.85
N SER A 3 21.04 -7.29 -1.86
CA SER A 3 20.58 -8.27 -2.86
C SER A 3 19.11 -8.63 -2.59
N ILE A 4 18.41 -9.11 -3.61
CA ILE A 4 17.02 -9.59 -3.48
C ILE A 4 16.92 -10.68 -2.40
N GLU A 5 17.91 -11.56 -2.32
CA GLU A 5 17.97 -12.60 -1.30
C GLU A 5 18.15 -12.02 0.12
N GLN A 6 19.05 -11.06 0.29
CA GLN A 6 19.22 -10.38 1.58
C GLN A 6 17.94 -9.66 2.01
N PHE A 7 17.27 -8.97 1.08
CA PHE A 7 16.00 -8.30 1.34
C PHE A 7 14.93 -9.30 1.82
N ARG A 8 14.82 -10.44 1.13
CA ARG A 8 13.89 -11.51 1.47
C ARG A 8 14.14 -12.07 2.86
N GLU A 9 15.37 -12.44 3.18
CA GLU A 9 15.70 -13.08 4.45
C GLU A 9 15.58 -12.12 5.64
N ILE A 10 15.92 -10.84 5.46
CA ILE A 10 15.64 -9.81 6.48
C ILE A 10 14.13 -9.67 6.69
N THR A 11 13.35 -9.59 5.60
CA THR A 11 11.88 -9.47 5.69
C THR A 11 11.27 -10.66 6.44
N LYS A 12 11.67 -11.90 6.11
CA LYS A 12 11.22 -13.11 6.81
C LYS A 12 11.56 -13.10 8.30
N LYS A 13 12.79 -12.67 8.64
CA LYS A 13 13.24 -12.58 10.04
C LYS A 13 12.40 -11.57 10.83
N GLU A 14 12.18 -10.38 10.29
CA GLU A 14 11.39 -9.34 10.96
C GLU A 14 9.91 -9.75 11.08
N LEU A 15 9.34 -10.37 10.04
CA LEU A 15 7.99 -10.92 10.05
C LEU A 15 7.81 -12.02 11.11
N SER A 16 8.84 -12.84 11.33
CA SER A 16 8.84 -13.89 12.35
C SER A 16 8.97 -13.37 13.78
N ASN A 17 9.46 -12.14 13.96
CA ASN A 17 9.55 -11.48 15.26
C ASN A 17 8.21 -10.84 15.69
N ILE A 18 7.23 -10.77 14.79
CA ILE A 18 5.89 -10.30 15.13
C ILE A 18 5.23 -11.33 16.05
N LYS A 19 4.79 -10.86 17.23
CA LYS A 19 4.33 -11.72 18.34
C LYS A 19 2.98 -12.41 18.07
N PHE A 20 2.28 -12.02 17.00
CA PHE A 20 0.93 -12.48 16.71
C PHE A 20 0.95 -13.67 15.74
N LYS A 21 0.27 -14.75 16.14
CA LYS A 21 0.03 -15.92 15.30
C LYS A 21 -1.33 -15.82 14.64
N GLU A 22 -1.51 -14.78 13.82
CA GLU A 22 -2.69 -14.70 12.96
C GLU A 22 -2.39 -15.39 11.64
N LYS A 23 -3.39 -16.08 11.10
CA LYS A 23 -3.29 -16.78 9.82
C LYS A 23 -2.81 -15.85 8.69
N SER A 24 -3.22 -14.59 8.75
CA SER A 24 -2.81 -13.52 7.84
C SER A 24 -1.29 -13.34 7.77
N PHE A 25 -0.56 -13.36 8.89
CA PHE A 25 0.91 -13.25 8.89
C PHE A 25 1.60 -14.50 8.35
N GLU A 26 1.02 -15.69 8.55
CA GLU A 26 1.54 -16.92 7.93
C GLU A 26 1.38 -16.87 6.40
N GLU A 27 0.27 -16.34 5.88
CA GLU A 27 0.07 -16.12 4.43
C GLU A 27 1.13 -15.17 3.83
N LEU A 28 1.58 -14.16 4.59
CA LEU A 28 2.68 -13.29 4.19
C LEU A 28 4.03 -14.04 4.16
N LYS A 29 4.29 -14.92 5.14
CA LYS A 29 5.50 -15.76 5.14
C LYS A 29 5.50 -16.76 3.99
N ASP A 30 4.37 -17.39 3.72
CA ASP A 30 4.19 -18.31 2.61
C ASP A 30 4.46 -17.61 1.28
N THR A 31 4.03 -16.35 1.15
CA THR A 31 4.34 -15.51 -0.02
C THR A 31 5.85 -15.36 -0.25
N LEU A 32 6.65 -15.17 0.80
CA LEU A 32 8.11 -15.05 0.69
C LEU A 32 8.81 -16.38 0.39
N ASN A 33 8.12 -17.52 0.55
CA ASN A 33 8.64 -18.86 0.26
C ASN A 33 8.13 -19.43 -1.06
N ASP A 34 7.06 -18.86 -1.62
CA ASP A 34 6.45 -19.32 -2.86
C ASP A 34 7.22 -18.82 -4.09
N ASN A 35 8.19 -19.62 -4.53
CA ASN A 35 8.97 -19.36 -5.74
C ASN A 35 8.11 -19.31 -7.02
N SER A 36 6.87 -19.83 -7.00
CA SER A 36 5.98 -19.74 -8.18
C SER A 36 5.56 -18.29 -8.47
N LEU A 37 5.58 -17.41 -7.47
CA LEU A 37 5.27 -15.99 -7.61
C LEU A 37 6.26 -15.21 -8.47
N ILE A 38 7.50 -15.71 -8.53
CA ILE A 38 8.60 -15.07 -9.23
C ILE A 38 9.04 -15.83 -10.49
N THR A 39 8.79 -17.14 -10.54
CA THR A 39 9.14 -17.96 -11.71
C THR A 39 8.06 -17.97 -12.78
N ALA A 40 6.78 -17.83 -12.42
CA ALA A 40 5.69 -17.77 -13.38
C ALA A 40 5.83 -16.59 -14.38
N ASP A 41 5.29 -16.78 -15.57
CA ASP A 41 5.28 -15.79 -16.65
C ASP A 41 4.01 -15.97 -17.49
N SER A 42 2.86 -15.87 -16.81
CA SER A 42 1.57 -15.86 -17.49
C SER A 42 1.17 -14.43 -17.83
N HIS A 43 0.54 -14.26 -18.99
CA HIS A 43 0.04 -12.97 -19.41
C HIS A 43 -0.97 -12.43 -18.39
N CYS A 44 -0.80 -11.18 -17.98
CA CYS A 44 -1.66 -10.55 -16.99
C CYS A 44 -2.09 -9.16 -17.47
N ASN A 45 -3.38 -9.05 -17.82
CA ASN A 45 -4.02 -7.77 -18.08
C ASN A 45 -4.88 -7.42 -16.86
N PRO A 46 -4.55 -6.34 -16.13
CA PRO A 46 -5.37 -5.90 -15.02
C PRO A 46 -6.74 -5.46 -15.55
N LYS A 47 -7.80 -5.78 -14.81
CA LYS A 47 -9.16 -5.43 -15.20
C LYS A 47 -9.39 -3.96 -14.90
N THR A 48 -9.84 -3.20 -15.89
CA THR A 48 -10.17 -1.78 -15.72
C THR A 48 -11.13 -1.57 -14.54
N PRO A 49 -10.72 -0.81 -13.52
CA PRO A 49 -11.53 -0.52 -12.35
C PRO A 49 -12.78 0.30 -12.72
N ASN A 50 -13.91 0.03 -12.07
CA ASN A 50 -15.07 0.91 -12.17
C ASN A 50 -14.86 2.18 -11.34
N LEU A 51 -14.72 3.32 -11.99
CA LEU A 51 -14.47 4.63 -11.36
C LEU A 51 -15.70 5.54 -11.29
N SER A 52 -16.73 5.32 -12.11
CA SER A 52 -17.87 6.25 -12.26
C SER A 52 -19.09 5.88 -11.41
N ASP A 53 -19.29 4.59 -11.12
CA ASP A 53 -20.54 4.07 -10.54
C ASP A 53 -20.29 2.99 -9.46
N PHE A 54 -19.19 3.08 -8.72
CA PHE A 54 -18.96 2.20 -7.59
C PHE A 54 -19.79 2.67 -6.39
N LYS A 55 -20.58 1.78 -5.77
CA LYS A 55 -21.25 2.01 -4.46
C LYS A 55 -20.62 1.07 -3.44
N SER A 56 -19.59 1.54 -2.76
CA SER A 56 -18.92 0.82 -1.68
C SER A 56 -18.58 1.73 -0.50
N ASN A 57 -18.93 1.28 0.71
CA ASN A 57 -18.46 1.83 1.98
C ASN A 57 -17.25 1.05 2.54
N SER A 58 -16.60 0.24 1.70
CA SER A 58 -15.39 -0.52 2.02
C SER A 58 -14.12 0.22 1.59
N GLU A 59 -12.97 -0.40 1.84
CA GLU A 59 -11.66 0.04 1.36
C GLU A 59 -11.60 0.24 -0.15
N THR A 60 -12.33 -0.56 -0.94
CA THR A 60 -12.46 -0.34 -2.39
C THR A 60 -13.07 1.03 -2.68
N GLY A 61 -14.13 1.42 -1.96
CA GLY A 61 -14.73 2.75 -2.14
C GLY A 61 -13.77 3.88 -1.77
N TYR A 62 -13.00 3.67 -0.69
CA TYR A 62 -11.97 4.59 -0.23
C TYR A 62 -10.84 4.77 -1.26
N GLN A 63 -10.30 3.67 -1.79
CA GLN A 63 -9.28 3.68 -2.85
C GLN A 63 -9.75 4.41 -4.10
N ARG A 64 -10.96 4.11 -4.57
CA ARG A 64 -11.54 4.75 -5.77
C ARG A 64 -11.79 6.24 -5.56
N ALA A 65 -12.23 6.64 -4.37
CA ALA A 65 -12.39 8.04 -4.02
C ALA A 65 -11.06 8.79 -4.08
N ILE A 66 -9.98 8.22 -3.54
CA ILE A 66 -8.62 8.77 -3.66
C ILE A 66 -8.18 8.83 -5.12
N PHE A 67 -8.27 7.73 -5.87
CA PHE A 67 -7.77 7.70 -7.25
C PHE A 67 -8.50 8.73 -8.14
N ASN A 68 -9.79 8.93 -7.93
CA ASN A 68 -10.59 9.90 -8.67
C ASN A 68 -10.18 11.37 -8.42
N THR A 69 -9.48 11.69 -7.33
CA THR A 69 -8.95 13.04 -7.12
C THR A 69 -7.76 13.35 -8.03
N LYS A 70 -7.17 12.32 -8.66
CA LYS A 70 -5.93 12.35 -9.46
C LYS A 70 -4.66 12.71 -8.71
N PHE A 71 -4.78 13.46 -7.59
CA PHE A 71 -3.65 13.81 -6.75
C PHE A 71 -4.00 13.81 -5.26
N SER A 72 -2.96 13.61 -4.44
CA SER A 72 -3.01 13.78 -2.98
C SER A 72 -1.89 14.70 -2.51
N HIS A 73 -2.21 15.61 -1.60
CA HIS A 73 -1.30 16.51 -0.92
C HIS A 73 -0.75 15.87 0.36
N LEU A 74 0.57 15.74 0.44
CA LEU A 74 1.29 15.15 1.55
C LEU A 74 1.98 16.23 2.36
N THR A 75 1.59 16.34 3.64
CA THR A 75 2.29 17.14 4.64
C THR A 75 3.21 16.25 5.44
N PHE A 76 4.52 16.44 5.25
CA PHE A 76 5.55 15.72 6.00
C PHE A 76 5.76 16.32 7.39
N SER A 77 6.26 15.52 8.33
CA SER A 77 6.56 15.98 9.69
C SER A 77 7.65 17.07 9.74
N SER A 78 8.42 17.21 8.66
CA SER A 78 9.41 18.27 8.47
C SER A 78 8.80 19.63 8.09
N GLY A 79 7.49 19.70 7.85
CA GLY A 79 6.81 20.89 7.34
C GLY A 79 6.96 21.10 5.82
N LYS A 80 7.52 20.11 5.10
CA LYS A 80 7.56 20.11 3.64
C LYS A 80 6.29 19.50 3.09
N ASP A 81 5.73 20.13 2.07
CA ASP A 81 4.55 19.63 1.37
C ASP A 81 4.91 19.13 -0.03
N LYS A 82 4.25 18.06 -0.47
CA LYS A 82 4.41 17.46 -1.80
C LYS A 82 3.07 16.99 -2.35
N ASN A 83 2.94 16.94 -3.68
CA ASN A 83 1.78 16.35 -4.33
C ASN A 83 2.17 15.01 -4.97
N ILE A 84 1.42 13.96 -4.65
CA ILE A 84 1.43 12.71 -5.41
C ILE A 84 0.46 12.87 -6.57
N ASN A 85 0.89 12.55 -7.78
CA ASN A 85 -0.01 12.28 -8.91
C ASN A 85 -0.25 10.78 -8.99
N TRP A 86 -1.50 10.35 -8.90
CA TRP A 86 -1.89 8.95 -9.01
C TRP A 86 -1.91 8.53 -10.48
N LEU A 87 -1.20 7.45 -10.78
CA LEU A 87 -1.03 6.95 -12.14
C LEU A 87 -1.98 5.78 -12.38
N ASP A 88 -1.99 4.81 -11.47
CA ASP A 88 -2.80 3.60 -11.60
C ASP A 88 -3.23 3.03 -10.23
N LEU A 89 -4.07 1.98 -10.25
CA LEU A 89 -4.57 1.28 -9.07
C LEU A 89 -4.80 -0.21 -9.34
N GLU A 90 -4.79 -1.02 -8.28
CA GLU A 90 -5.02 -2.48 -8.32
C GLU A 90 -4.09 -3.25 -9.28
N LEU A 91 -2.82 -2.82 -9.39
CA LEU A 91 -1.88 -3.45 -10.31
C LEU A 91 -1.28 -4.73 -9.73
N PRO A 92 -1.38 -5.86 -10.45
CA PRO A 92 -0.82 -7.11 -9.98
C PRO A 92 0.72 -7.08 -10.03
N VAL A 93 1.34 -7.62 -8.99
CA VAL A 93 2.81 -7.74 -8.87
C VAL A 93 3.31 -9.17 -9.03
N GLU A 94 2.39 -10.09 -9.36
CA GLU A 94 2.67 -11.49 -9.69
C GLU A 94 2.04 -11.89 -11.03
N LEU A 95 2.72 -12.78 -11.77
CA LEU A 95 2.33 -13.22 -13.12
C LEU A 95 1.86 -14.67 -13.12
N ARG A 96 0.96 -15.04 -12.20
CA ARG A 96 0.35 -16.38 -12.15
C ARG A 96 -1.03 -16.43 -12.81
N ASN A 97 -1.41 -17.59 -13.34
CA ASN A 97 -2.74 -17.82 -13.89
C ASN A 97 -3.75 -18.10 -12.77
N GLN A 98 -3.96 -17.13 -11.88
CA GLN A 98 -4.93 -17.18 -10.79
C GLN A 98 -5.91 -16.02 -10.86
N SER A 99 -7.13 -16.25 -10.37
CA SER A 99 -8.24 -15.29 -10.39
C SER A 99 -8.04 -14.13 -9.43
N ARG A 100 -7.42 -14.38 -8.27
CA ARG A 100 -7.00 -13.37 -7.30
C ARG A 100 -5.48 -13.31 -7.31
N LYS A 101 -4.95 -12.12 -7.54
CA LYS A 101 -3.52 -11.82 -7.52
C LYS A 101 -3.24 -10.81 -6.41
N LYS A 102 -2.01 -10.80 -5.95
CA LYS A 102 -1.50 -9.71 -5.11
C LYS A 102 -1.39 -8.46 -5.95
N CYS A 103 -2.11 -7.42 -5.55
CA CYS A 103 -2.19 -6.15 -6.25
C CYS A 103 -1.81 -5.01 -5.31
N ILE A 104 -1.02 -4.06 -5.82
CA ILE A 104 -0.82 -2.79 -5.12
C ILE A 104 -2.09 -1.96 -5.18
N ASP A 105 -2.41 -1.26 -4.10
CA ASP A 105 -3.61 -0.46 -4.06
C ASP A 105 -3.54 0.75 -4.99
N LEU A 106 -2.49 1.57 -4.85
CA LEU A 106 -2.26 2.71 -5.73
C LEU A 106 -0.78 2.80 -6.12
N ILE A 107 -0.54 3.27 -7.34
CA ILE A 107 0.78 3.67 -7.82
C ILE A 107 0.73 5.12 -8.28
N GLY A 108 1.78 5.86 -7.96
CA GLY A 108 1.84 7.29 -8.25
C GLY A 108 3.27 7.78 -8.42
N LYS A 109 3.41 9.11 -8.51
CA LYS A 109 4.71 9.78 -8.50
C LYS A 109 4.66 11.12 -7.77
N ILE A 110 5.75 11.47 -7.09
CA ILE A 110 6.03 12.81 -6.58
C ILE A 110 7.21 13.35 -7.38
N ASP A 111 6.99 14.41 -8.15
CA ASP A 111 7.93 14.83 -9.18
C ASP A 111 8.20 13.62 -10.11
N ASP A 112 9.43 13.12 -10.20
CA ASP A 112 9.76 11.89 -10.93
C ASP A 112 9.79 10.65 -10.03
N LYS A 113 9.83 10.81 -8.70
CA LYS A 113 10.01 9.71 -7.76
C LYS A 113 8.77 8.80 -7.70
N PRO A 114 8.91 7.48 -7.92
CA PRO A 114 7.80 6.52 -7.85
C PRO A 114 7.24 6.36 -6.43
N ILE A 115 5.93 6.15 -6.34
CA ILE A 115 5.20 5.86 -5.11
C ILE A 115 4.50 4.51 -5.24
N ILE A 116 4.66 3.64 -4.24
CA ILE A 116 3.83 2.45 -4.07
C ILE A 116 3.03 2.66 -2.79
N CYS A 117 1.72 2.60 -2.88
CA CYS A 117 0.83 2.86 -1.75
C CYS A 117 -0.03 1.64 -1.45
N GLU A 118 -0.09 1.31 -0.17
CA GLU A 118 -1.07 0.42 0.43
C GLU A 118 -2.07 1.29 1.22
N LEU A 119 -3.36 0.99 1.11
CA LEU A 119 -4.42 1.70 1.81
C LEU A 119 -5.01 0.80 2.88
N LYS A 120 -5.39 1.40 4.01
CA LYS A 120 -6.28 0.75 4.98
C LYS A 120 -7.47 1.65 5.29
N TYR A 121 -8.63 1.04 5.53
CA TYR A 121 -9.85 1.81 5.80
C TYR A 121 -10.69 1.22 6.95
N LYS A 122 -11.19 2.10 7.82
CA LYS A 122 -12.19 1.76 8.82
C LYS A 122 -13.44 2.62 8.69
N PRO A 123 -14.62 2.02 8.39
CA PRO A 123 -15.89 2.75 8.34
C PRO A 123 -16.31 3.35 9.69
N LYS A 124 -17.03 4.46 9.65
CA LYS A 124 -17.50 5.23 10.82
C LYS A 124 -18.38 4.48 11.81
N ASP A 125 -19.11 3.45 11.37
CA ASP A 125 -19.96 2.66 12.27
C ASP A 125 -19.49 1.20 12.44
N SER A 126 -18.33 0.86 11.88
CA SER A 126 -17.80 -0.50 12.01
C SER A 126 -17.32 -0.80 13.44
N LYS A 127 -17.88 -1.86 14.01
CA LYS A 127 -17.46 -2.48 15.28
C LYS A 127 -16.42 -3.60 15.07
N SER A 128 -16.20 -4.07 13.84
CA SER A 128 -15.17 -5.08 13.58
C SER A 128 -13.78 -4.46 13.69
N ASN A 129 -12.80 -5.27 14.13
CA ASN A 129 -11.41 -4.88 13.99
C ASN A 129 -11.06 -4.88 12.50
N SER A 130 -10.43 -3.80 12.03
CA SER A 130 -9.71 -3.79 10.75
C SER A 130 -8.41 -4.60 10.91
N ASP A 131 -7.67 -4.83 9.83
CA ASP A 131 -6.36 -5.47 9.92
C ASP A 131 -5.35 -4.61 10.69
N ARG A 132 -4.36 -5.27 11.31
CA ARG A 132 -3.30 -4.63 12.09
C ARG A 132 -2.37 -3.77 11.22
N PRO A 133 -1.83 -2.64 11.71
CA PRO A 133 -0.91 -1.82 10.93
C PRO A 133 0.34 -2.58 10.47
N GLU A 134 0.86 -3.49 11.28
CA GLU A 134 2.02 -4.32 10.94
C GLU A 134 1.74 -5.20 9.72
N TYR A 135 0.51 -5.71 9.58
CA TYR A 135 0.12 -6.50 8.41
C TYR A 135 0.22 -5.64 7.14
N GLY A 136 -0.38 -4.45 7.13
CA GLY A 136 -0.29 -3.53 5.99
C GLY A 136 1.16 -3.09 5.67
N ILE A 137 2.00 -2.91 6.68
CA ILE A 137 3.43 -2.60 6.50
C ILE A 137 4.13 -3.75 5.77
N PHE A 138 3.95 -4.99 6.23
CA PHE A 138 4.61 -6.14 5.62
C PHE A 138 4.02 -6.51 4.25
N GLU A 139 2.72 -6.33 4.06
CA GLU A 139 2.06 -6.48 2.76
C GLU A 139 2.68 -5.54 1.71
N LEU A 140 2.82 -4.26 2.05
CA LEU A 140 3.50 -3.27 1.19
C LEU A 140 4.96 -3.62 0.90
N ILE A 141 5.71 -4.08 1.90
CA ILE A 141 7.10 -4.53 1.74
C ILE A 141 7.17 -5.75 0.81
N ILE A 142 6.23 -6.69 0.94
CA ILE A 142 6.15 -7.88 0.10
C ILE A 142 5.79 -7.51 -1.33
N TYR A 143 4.89 -6.55 -1.56
CA TYR A 143 4.62 -6.04 -2.90
C TYR A 143 5.87 -5.44 -3.53
N TYR A 144 6.62 -4.64 -2.77
CA TYR A 144 7.89 -4.11 -3.25
C TYR A 144 8.92 -5.21 -3.56
N TYR A 145 9.04 -6.23 -2.70
CA TYR A 145 9.86 -7.41 -2.97
C TYR A 145 9.46 -8.14 -4.27
N LEU A 146 8.17 -8.35 -4.50
CA LEU A 146 7.69 -8.99 -5.72
C LEU A 146 8.02 -8.15 -6.96
N ILE A 147 7.92 -6.81 -6.87
CA ILE A 147 8.34 -5.91 -7.95
C ILE A 147 9.86 -6.02 -8.19
N LEU A 148 10.68 -6.05 -7.12
CA LEU A 148 12.13 -6.24 -7.24
C LEU A 148 12.45 -7.53 -8.04
N CYS A 149 11.72 -8.61 -7.78
CA CYS A 149 11.90 -9.88 -8.48
C CYS A 149 11.34 -9.87 -9.91
N ASN A 150 10.20 -9.21 -10.15
CA ASN A 150 9.39 -9.40 -11.35
C ASN A 150 9.41 -8.23 -12.34
N ASN A 151 10.06 -7.10 -12.03
CA ASN A 151 10.00 -5.87 -12.82
C ASN A 151 10.16 -6.05 -14.34
N GLU A 152 11.16 -6.81 -14.80
CA GLU A 152 11.39 -7.05 -16.23
C GLU A 152 10.19 -7.74 -16.87
N LYS A 153 9.63 -8.76 -16.21
CA LYS A 153 8.47 -9.49 -16.69
C LYS A 153 7.21 -8.62 -16.66
N LEU A 154 7.01 -7.84 -15.60
CA LEU A 154 5.88 -6.91 -15.48
C LEU A 154 5.92 -5.87 -16.61
N ASN A 155 7.11 -5.39 -16.95
CA ASN A 155 7.33 -4.51 -18.09
C ASN A 155 7.06 -5.17 -19.45
N ASN A 156 7.66 -6.33 -19.69
CA ASN A 156 7.52 -7.05 -20.96
C ASN A 156 6.06 -7.43 -21.23
N ASN A 157 5.31 -7.76 -20.18
CA ASN A 157 3.88 -8.07 -20.25
C ASN A 157 2.98 -6.83 -20.21
N LYS A 158 3.53 -5.61 -20.08
CA LYS A 158 2.79 -4.34 -19.98
C LYS A 158 1.70 -4.39 -18.91
N VAL A 159 2.07 -4.85 -17.71
CA VAL A 159 1.13 -4.98 -16.59
C VAL A 159 0.79 -3.60 -16.04
N HIS A 160 -0.17 -2.94 -16.66
CA HIS A 160 -0.77 -1.68 -16.24
C HIS A 160 -2.09 -1.48 -16.99
N HIS A 161 -2.93 -0.56 -16.53
CA HIS A 161 -4.10 -0.19 -17.31
C HIS A 161 -3.70 0.62 -18.54
N ASN A 162 -4.44 0.43 -19.63
CA ASN A 162 -4.27 1.22 -20.83
C ASN A 162 -4.96 2.58 -20.64
N SER A 163 -4.24 3.57 -20.10
CA SER A 163 -4.70 4.95 -19.99
C SER A 163 -3.67 5.91 -20.59
N LYS A 164 -4.13 7.10 -20.99
CA LYS A 164 -3.25 8.15 -21.52
C LYS A 164 -2.27 8.66 -20.46
N GLU A 165 -2.63 8.60 -19.18
CA GLU A 165 -1.78 9.06 -18.08
C GLU A 165 -0.59 8.11 -17.78
N ILE A 166 -0.61 6.89 -18.34
CA ILE A 166 0.34 5.80 -18.06
C ILE A 166 1.21 5.49 -19.30
N SER A 167 1.14 6.26 -20.38
CA SER A 167 1.84 5.93 -21.64
C SER A 167 3.35 5.70 -21.49
N ASP A 168 3.96 6.32 -20.48
CA ASP A 168 5.40 6.26 -20.22
C ASP A 168 5.74 5.48 -18.94
N PHE A 169 4.78 4.76 -18.35
CA PHE A 169 4.99 3.98 -17.14
C PHE A 169 5.93 2.80 -17.39
N ASN A 170 6.86 2.59 -16.45
CA ASN A 170 7.88 1.56 -16.54
C ASN A 170 8.21 1.00 -15.15
N TRP A 171 7.99 -0.30 -14.95
CA TRP A 171 8.27 -1.01 -13.70
C TRP A 171 9.75 -0.95 -13.29
N ASN A 172 10.68 -0.81 -14.24
CA ASN A 172 12.12 -0.69 -13.96
C ASN A 172 12.44 0.66 -13.30
N ASN A 173 11.68 1.73 -13.62
CA ASN A 173 11.89 3.05 -13.01
C ASN A 173 11.59 2.99 -11.51
N ILE A 174 10.60 2.19 -11.10
CA ILE A 174 10.28 1.96 -9.68
C ILE A 174 11.52 1.53 -8.91
N ILE A 175 12.29 0.59 -9.44
CA ILE A 175 13.48 0.06 -8.76
C ILE A 175 14.64 1.04 -8.82
N ASN A 176 14.89 1.62 -9.99
CA ASN A 176 16.05 2.49 -10.23
C ASN A 176 16.00 3.76 -9.37
N GLU A 177 14.81 4.31 -9.16
CA GLU A 177 14.62 5.59 -8.47
C GLU A 177 14.35 5.47 -6.97
N LYS A 178 14.27 4.23 -6.45
CA LYS A 178 13.92 3.88 -5.07
C LYS A 178 12.59 4.52 -4.63
N PRO A 179 11.49 3.77 -4.62
CA PRO A 179 10.18 4.36 -4.39
C PRO A 179 10.04 4.88 -2.96
N LEU A 180 9.13 5.84 -2.76
CA LEU A 180 8.56 6.08 -1.44
C LEU A 180 7.39 5.10 -1.27
N LEU A 181 7.52 4.21 -0.29
CA LEU A 181 6.48 3.27 0.11
C LEU A 181 5.56 3.96 1.12
N ILE A 182 4.26 3.94 0.85
CA ILE A 182 3.28 4.60 1.71
C ILE A 182 2.27 3.57 2.20
N LEU A 183 2.11 3.49 3.52
CA LEU A 183 0.89 2.95 4.10
C LEU A 183 0.03 4.14 4.55
N ALA A 184 -1.11 4.32 3.90
CA ALA A 184 -2.05 5.40 4.22
C ALA A 184 -3.38 4.83 4.72
N ALA A 185 -3.94 5.47 5.74
CA ALA A 185 -5.26 5.08 6.23
C ALA A 185 -6.05 6.28 6.75
N ASN A 186 -7.37 6.14 6.81
CA ASN A 186 -8.21 7.18 7.39
C ASN A 186 -7.99 7.29 8.89
N LYS A 187 -8.17 8.50 9.43
CA LYS A 187 -7.99 8.81 10.86
C LYS A 187 -8.62 7.77 11.78
N LYS A 188 -9.84 7.30 11.49
CA LYS A 188 -10.52 6.29 12.30
C LYS A 188 -9.78 4.94 12.37
N TYR A 189 -9.11 4.52 11.30
CA TYR A 189 -8.27 3.32 11.32
C TYR A 189 -7.11 3.49 12.31
N TRP A 190 -6.45 4.65 12.28
CA TRP A 190 -5.35 4.96 13.19
C TRP A 190 -5.82 5.11 14.63
N GLU A 191 -6.90 5.84 14.90
CA GLU A 191 -7.52 5.95 16.23
C GLU A 191 -7.88 4.56 16.79
N ASN A 192 -8.44 3.67 15.96
CA ASN A 192 -8.77 2.30 16.37
C ASN A 192 -7.54 1.50 16.84
N TRP A 193 -6.34 1.79 16.34
CA TRP A 193 -5.13 1.06 16.70
C TRP A 193 -4.24 1.80 17.70
N PHE A 194 -4.21 3.14 17.68
CA PHE A 194 -3.40 3.95 18.58
C PHE A 194 -4.10 4.30 19.89
N ASP A 195 -5.44 4.37 19.93
CA ASP A 195 -6.19 4.77 21.13
C ASP A 195 -6.68 3.59 21.98
N LYS A 196 -6.44 2.35 21.55
CA LYS A 196 -6.89 1.16 22.29
C LYS A 196 -6.05 0.95 23.56
N LYS A 197 -6.61 1.36 24.70
CA LYS A 197 -6.19 0.97 26.06
C LYS A 197 -6.38 -0.53 26.37
N THR A 198 -6.45 -1.42 25.38
CA THR A 198 -6.91 -2.81 25.56
C THR A 198 -5.84 -3.86 25.26
N TYR A 199 -5.29 -4.43 26.34
CA TYR A 199 -5.02 -5.87 26.55
C TYR A 199 -4.16 -6.70 25.59
N GLN A 200 -3.28 -6.12 24.76
CA GLN A 200 -2.16 -6.89 24.20
C GLN A 200 -0.82 -6.11 24.30
N PRO A 201 0.28 -6.75 24.74
CA PRO A 201 1.48 -6.07 25.24
C PRO A 201 2.44 -5.55 24.13
N CYS A 202 1.93 -5.01 23.02
CA CYS A 202 2.78 -4.47 21.94
C CYS A 202 2.12 -3.40 21.05
N ASP A 203 1.08 -2.70 21.53
CA ASP A 203 0.24 -1.86 20.68
C ASP A 203 0.36 -0.37 21.01
N THR A 204 1.58 0.15 21.22
CA THR A 204 1.79 1.60 21.29
C THR A 204 2.13 2.18 19.91
N ARG A 205 1.67 3.40 19.65
CA ARG A 205 2.08 4.18 18.46
C ARG A 205 3.61 4.14 18.27
N ASP A 206 4.36 4.25 19.35
CA ASP A 206 5.82 4.25 19.35
C ASP A 206 6.42 2.92 18.88
N GLU A 207 5.83 1.78 19.22
CA GLU A 207 6.31 0.47 18.74
C GLU A 207 6.14 0.32 17.23
N ILE A 208 5.00 0.75 16.67
CA ILE A 208 4.77 0.76 15.22
C ILE A 208 5.75 1.71 14.52
N LEU A 209 5.96 2.90 15.08
CA LEU A 209 6.93 3.86 14.53
C LEU A 209 8.37 3.34 14.59
N ASN A 210 8.74 2.67 15.68
CA ASN A 210 10.04 2.01 15.83
C ASN A 210 10.20 0.85 14.85
N LEU A 211 9.15 0.06 14.62
CA LEU A 211 9.14 -0.98 13.59
C LEU A 211 9.45 -0.38 12.21
N VAL A 212 8.73 0.67 11.81
CA VAL A 212 8.96 1.37 10.53
C VAL A 212 10.39 1.91 10.44
N HIS A 213 10.88 2.58 11.48
CA HIS A 213 12.25 3.08 11.52
C HIS A 213 13.28 1.97 11.33
N ASN A 214 13.11 0.86 12.06
CA ASN A 214 14.00 -0.29 11.98
C ASN A 214 13.96 -0.96 10.60
N LEU A 215 12.77 -1.11 10.00
CA LEU A 215 12.62 -1.67 8.66
C LEU A 215 13.26 -0.78 7.60
N ASN A 216 13.06 0.54 7.65
CA ASN A 216 13.72 1.49 6.76
C ASN A 216 15.25 1.34 6.79
N LYS A 217 15.82 1.22 7.99
CA LYS A 217 17.26 1.03 8.18
C LYS A 217 17.74 -0.34 7.68
N LYS A 218 17.05 -1.43 8.06
CA LYS A 218 17.48 -2.80 7.77
C LYS A 218 17.30 -3.18 6.29
N LEU A 219 16.24 -2.69 5.64
CA LEU A 219 15.90 -3.01 4.25
C LEU A 219 16.38 -1.95 3.25
N GLU A 220 16.98 -0.86 3.72
CA GLU A 220 17.39 0.29 2.88
C GLU A 220 16.23 0.89 2.05
N ILE A 221 15.03 0.94 2.63
CA ILE A 221 13.79 1.45 2.00
C ILE A 221 13.35 2.80 2.57
N ASN A 222 12.41 3.44 1.90
CA ASN A 222 11.76 4.67 2.37
C ASN A 222 10.26 4.41 2.56
N LEU A 223 9.89 3.86 3.71
CA LEU A 223 8.51 3.61 4.12
C LEU A 223 8.03 4.71 5.07
N CYS A 224 6.87 5.27 4.76
CA CYS A 224 6.20 6.29 5.58
C CYS A 224 4.75 5.90 5.85
N LEU A 225 4.25 6.32 7.01
CA LEU A 225 2.85 6.15 7.38
C LEU A 225 2.12 7.50 7.24
N PHE A 226 0.93 7.49 6.64
CA PHE A 226 0.12 8.68 6.45
C PHE A 226 -1.31 8.50 6.99
N GLU A 227 -1.82 9.56 7.61
CA GLU A 227 -3.21 9.70 8.01
C GLU A 227 -3.95 10.56 6.99
N THR A 228 -5.11 10.11 6.54
CA THR A 228 -6.07 10.94 5.82
C THR A 228 -7.22 11.36 6.73
N ASN A 229 -7.96 12.39 6.33
CA ASN A 229 -9.21 12.72 7.00
C ASN A 229 -10.20 11.55 6.95
N ASN A 230 -11.14 11.54 7.89
CA ASN A 230 -12.28 10.62 7.81
C ASN A 230 -13.12 10.97 6.57
N ILE A 231 -13.46 9.94 5.81
CA ILE A 231 -14.33 10.05 4.64
C ILE A 231 -15.63 9.35 4.98
N ASP A 232 -16.73 10.10 4.98
CA ASP A 232 -18.07 9.50 5.06
C ASP A 232 -18.43 9.00 3.66
N LEU A 233 -18.09 7.74 3.40
CA LEU A 233 -18.54 6.99 2.21
C LEU A 233 -20.01 6.56 2.41
N GLU A 234 -20.93 7.53 2.46
CA GLU A 234 -22.36 7.24 2.49
C GLU A 234 -22.84 6.78 1.10
N SER A 235 -23.71 5.77 1.09
CA SER A 235 -24.18 5.09 -0.13
C SER A 235 -25.38 5.76 -0.81
N ASP A 236 -25.72 7.00 -0.46
CA ASP A 236 -26.91 7.65 -0.98
C ASP A 236 -26.74 8.06 -2.46
N ASP A 237 -27.86 8.03 -3.20
CA ASP A 237 -27.99 8.07 -4.67
C ASP A 237 -27.37 9.28 -5.41
N THR A 238 -26.69 10.17 -4.70
CA THR A 238 -25.93 11.27 -5.28
C THR A 238 -24.45 10.95 -5.25
N LYS A 239 -23.85 10.79 -6.44
CA LYS A 239 -22.40 10.78 -6.74
C LYS A 239 -21.50 11.11 -5.53
N TYR A 240 -20.67 10.16 -5.12
CA TYR A 240 -19.71 10.25 -4.01
C TYR A 240 -19.21 11.68 -3.74
N LYS A 241 -19.65 12.27 -2.62
CA LYS A 241 -19.19 13.59 -2.15
C LYS A 241 -17.81 13.56 -1.46
N GLY A 242 -17.06 12.45 -1.56
CA GLY A 242 -15.79 12.25 -0.86
C GLY A 242 -14.53 12.82 -1.54
N ILE A 243 -14.66 13.50 -2.69
CA ILE A 243 -13.53 13.85 -3.57
C ILE A 243 -12.57 14.88 -2.95
N ASP A 244 -13.03 15.77 -2.05
CA ASP A 244 -12.14 16.80 -1.50
C ASP A 244 -11.46 16.42 -0.17
N VAL A 245 -12.01 15.50 0.62
CA VAL A 245 -11.45 15.15 1.95
C VAL A 245 -10.31 14.14 1.90
N SER A 246 -10.16 13.41 0.79
CA SER A 246 -9.09 12.42 0.58
C SER A 246 -7.78 13.01 0.06
N LYS A 247 -7.73 14.33 -0.17
CA LYS A 247 -6.56 14.99 -0.73
C LYS A 247 -5.47 15.22 0.30
N GLU A 248 -5.82 15.50 1.55
CA GLU A 248 -4.86 15.92 2.58
C GLU A 248 -4.35 14.75 3.43
N TRP A 249 -3.05 14.47 3.34
CA TRP A 249 -2.39 13.32 3.96
C TRP A 249 -1.31 13.82 4.91
N LYS A 250 -1.41 13.49 6.19
CA LYS A 250 -0.46 13.92 7.22
C LYS A 250 0.45 12.78 7.62
N GLN A 251 1.76 13.00 7.55
CA GLN A 251 2.73 11.98 7.94
C GLN A 251 2.65 11.69 9.45
N ILE A 252 2.53 10.41 9.79
CA ILE A 252 2.48 9.91 11.17
C ILE A 252 3.89 9.64 11.69
N THR A 253 4.78 9.16 10.81
CA THR A 253 6.18 8.87 11.11
C THR A 253 7.00 10.15 11.18
N LYS A 254 7.67 10.42 12.31
CA LYS A 254 8.83 11.30 12.32
C LYS A 254 10.05 10.44 11.95
N ILE A 255 10.68 10.75 10.82
CA ILE A 255 11.99 10.17 10.47
C ILE A 255 13.07 10.94 11.23
#